data_AF-N9DQI8-F1
#
_entry.id   AF-N9DQI8-F1
#
_cell.length_a   1.000
_cell.length_b   1.000
_cell.length_c   1.000
_cell.angle_alpha   90.00
_cell.angle_beta   90.00
_cell.angle_gamma   90.00
#
_symmetry.space_group_name_H-M   'P 1'
#
loop_
_entity.id
_entity.type
_entity.pdbx_description
1 polymer ?
#
loop_
_entity_poly.entity_id
_entity_poly.type
_entity_poly.pdbx_seq_one_letter_code
_entity_poly.pdbx_strand_id
1 'polypeptide(L)'
;MHKTLYQALQVAFPELKDAPLPEEQDNFESLRLWLNQHYSNLQQLQMIDYRQNGIAECHRLQQLHIDLDELSNQIDAEMRAFFEMYEESDQEIDPEPAHAYDFEFTYSVVFNNIKMFIEPYDLALLVIEQENPYWMLVPNNEELIDRIITTFNEAFGNEEPMVLIE
;
A
#
# COMPACT_ATOMS: atom_id res chain seq x y z
N MET A 1 5.69 -23.64 3.50
CA MET A 1 4.54 -22.83 3.95
C MET A 1 4.03 -21.91 2.85
N HIS A 2 4.88 -21.36 1.97
CA HIS A 2 4.51 -20.45 0.86
C HIS A 2 3.24 -20.76 0.03
N LYS A 3 2.91 -22.04 -0.25
CA LYS A 3 1.65 -22.39 -0.94
C LYS A 3 0.39 -21.80 -0.26
N THR A 4 0.41 -21.55 1.04
CA THR A 4 -0.73 -20.97 1.76
C THR A 4 -0.92 -19.48 1.48
N LEU A 5 0.17 -18.73 1.24
CA LEU A 5 0.15 -17.32 0.87
C LEU A 5 -0.42 -17.14 -0.54
N TYR A 6 0.15 -17.82 -1.54
CA TYR A 6 -0.34 -17.71 -2.92
C TYR A 6 -1.82 -18.13 -3.04
N GLN A 7 -2.24 -19.17 -2.31
CA GLN A 7 -3.66 -19.54 -2.26
C GLN A 7 -4.55 -18.45 -1.65
N ALA A 8 -4.10 -17.79 -0.58
CA ALA A 8 -4.85 -16.68 0.01
C ALA A 8 -4.92 -15.49 -0.96
N LEU A 9 -3.83 -15.16 -1.63
CA LEU A 9 -3.79 -14.13 -2.67
C LEU A 9 -4.68 -14.47 -3.86
N GLN A 10 -4.78 -15.74 -4.28
CA GLN A 10 -5.73 -16.16 -5.33
C GLN A 10 -7.20 -16.03 -4.91
N VAL A 11 -7.51 -16.09 -3.61
CA VAL A 11 -8.85 -15.76 -3.09
C VAL A 11 -9.08 -14.25 -3.12
N ALA A 12 -8.07 -13.45 -2.76
CA ALA A 12 -8.14 -11.99 -2.77
C ALA A 12 -8.17 -11.39 -4.18
N PHE A 13 -7.51 -12.02 -5.15
CA PHE A 13 -7.33 -11.59 -6.54
C PHE A 13 -7.82 -12.71 -7.49
N PRO A 14 -9.13 -12.76 -7.81
CA PRO A 14 -9.72 -13.84 -8.61
C PRO A 14 -9.09 -14.05 -9.99
N GLU A 15 -8.51 -13.01 -10.57
CA GLU A 15 -7.77 -13.05 -11.83
C GLU A 15 -6.50 -13.93 -11.77
N LEU A 16 -5.95 -14.17 -10.57
CA LEU A 16 -4.76 -15.00 -10.36
C LEU A 16 -5.11 -16.47 -10.11
N LYS A 17 -6.40 -16.82 -10.05
CA LYS A 17 -6.87 -18.15 -9.65
C LYS A 17 -6.25 -19.30 -10.47
N ASP A 18 -6.09 -19.09 -11.77
CA ASP A 18 -5.52 -20.09 -12.69
C ASP A 18 -4.07 -19.77 -13.10
N ALA A 19 -3.48 -18.72 -12.53
CA ALA A 19 -2.12 -18.32 -12.84
C ALA A 19 -1.11 -19.33 -12.27
N PRO A 20 -0.08 -19.73 -13.04
CA PRO A 20 0.98 -20.58 -12.53
C PRO A 20 1.72 -19.85 -11.39
N LEU A 21 2.05 -20.58 -10.33
CA LEU A 21 2.83 -20.03 -9.23
C LEU A 21 4.26 -19.71 -9.71
N PRO A 22 4.93 -18.69 -9.14
CA PRO A 22 6.32 -18.41 -9.47
C PRO A 22 7.24 -19.57 -9.05
N GLU A 23 8.37 -19.70 -9.73
CA GLU A 23 9.38 -20.73 -9.42
C GLU A 23 10.03 -20.46 -8.05
N GLU A 24 10.40 -19.21 -7.78
CA GLU A 24 10.99 -18.75 -6.51
C GLU A 24 9.91 -18.13 -5.62
N GLN A 25 9.29 -18.96 -4.76
CA GLN A 25 8.16 -18.54 -3.93
C GLN A 25 8.55 -17.79 -2.64
N ASP A 26 9.84 -17.83 -2.30
CA ASP A 26 10.52 -17.17 -1.19
C ASP A 26 11.24 -15.88 -1.62
N ASN A 27 11.10 -15.49 -2.89
CA ASN A 27 11.66 -14.25 -3.43
C ASN A 27 10.56 -13.18 -3.59
N PHE A 28 10.76 -12.00 -2.99
CA PHE A 28 9.78 -10.93 -3.01
C PHE A 28 9.53 -10.38 -4.42
N GLU A 29 10.57 -10.21 -5.23
CA GLU A 29 10.43 -9.75 -6.63
C GLU A 29 9.59 -10.73 -7.47
N SER A 30 9.74 -12.03 -7.24
CA SER A 30 8.92 -13.06 -7.87
C SER A 30 7.45 -12.96 -7.46
N LEU A 31 7.18 -12.68 -6.17
CA LEU A 31 5.82 -12.42 -5.68
C LEU A 31 5.23 -11.15 -6.33
N ARG A 32 5.99 -10.05 -6.38
CA ARG A 32 5.58 -8.77 -6.98
C ARG A 32 5.22 -8.93 -8.46
N LEU A 33 6.07 -9.61 -9.23
CA LEU A 33 5.81 -9.89 -10.64
C LEU A 33 4.59 -10.78 -10.84
N TRP A 34 4.41 -11.79 -10.00
CA TRP A 34 3.25 -12.69 -10.07
C TRP A 34 1.93 -11.99 -9.72
N LEU A 35 1.91 -11.17 -8.66
CA LEU A 35 0.73 -10.39 -8.25
C LEU A 35 0.29 -9.42 -9.34
N ASN A 36 1.26 -8.83 -10.05
CA ASN A 36 1.02 -7.82 -11.07
C ASN A 36 0.97 -8.36 -12.52
N GLN A 37 0.91 -9.67 -12.72
CA GLN A 37 1.08 -10.27 -14.06
C GLN A 37 -0.05 -9.94 -15.05
N HIS A 38 -1.27 -9.69 -14.55
CA HIS A 38 -2.44 -9.37 -15.36
C HIS A 38 -2.89 -7.93 -15.18
N TYR A 39 -2.87 -7.44 -13.94
CA TYR A 39 -3.28 -6.10 -13.57
C TYR A 39 -2.38 -5.56 -12.45
N SER A 40 -2.34 -4.24 -12.25
CA SER A 40 -1.59 -3.65 -11.13
C SER A 40 -2.36 -3.86 -9.82
N ASN A 41 -1.97 -4.86 -9.04
CA ASN A 41 -2.57 -5.22 -7.75
C ASN A 41 -1.74 -4.75 -6.56
N LEU A 42 -0.42 -4.80 -6.68
CA LEU A 42 0.55 -4.32 -5.70
C LEU A 42 1.18 -3.02 -6.20
N GLN A 43 1.00 -1.96 -5.44
CA GLN A 43 1.48 -0.61 -5.74
C GLN A 43 2.67 -0.27 -4.83
N GLN A 44 3.45 0.74 -5.19
CA GLN A 44 4.53 1.26 -4.35
C GLN A 44 4.32 2.75 -4.13
N LEU A 45 4.53 3.19 -2.89
CA LEU A 45 4.61 4.60 -2.53
C LEU A 45 6.08 5.04 -2.51
N GLN A 46 6.41 6.03 -3.34
CA GLN A 46 7.71 6.71 -3.27
C GLN A 46 7.64 7.78 -2.19
N MET A 47 8.40 7.61 -1.11
CA MET A 47 8.34 8.52 0.04
C MET A 47 8.96 9.89 -0.25
N ILE A 48 9.88 9.97 -1.22
CA ILE A 48 10.46 11.24 -1.69
C ILE A 48 9.49 12.03 -2.56
N ASP A 49 8.60 11.35 -3.29
CA ASP A 49 7.61 11.98 -4.17
C ASP A 49 6.28 11.24 -4.01
N TYR A 50 5.48 11.66 -3.02
CA TYR A 50 4.20 11.03 -2.66
C TYR A 50 3.18 11.01 -3.81
N ARG A 51 3.40 11.75 -4.88
CA ARG A 51 2.55 11.71 -6.08
C ARG A 51 2.74 10.41 -6.86
N GLN A 52 3.90 9.76 -6.70
CA GLN A 52 4.18 8.41 -7.15
C GLN A 52 3.73 7.41 -6.07
N ASN A 53 2.42 7.38 -5.82
CA ASN A 53 1.80 6.51 -4.81
C ASN A 53 1.10 5.28 -5.41
N GLY A 54 1.00 5.16 -6.73
CA GLY A 54 0.35 4.02 -7.40
C GLY A 54 -1.18 4.03 -7.43
N ILE A 55 -1.83 5.10 -6.94
CA ILE A 55 -3.31 5.22 -6.96
C ILE A 55 -3.85 5.16 -8.40
N ALA A 56 -3.20 5.86 -9.33
CA ALA A 56 -3.63 5.94 -10.73
C ALA A 56 -3.55 4.58 -11.42
N GLU A 57 -2.60 3.73 -11.04
CA GLU A 57 -2.35 2.41 -11.62
C GLU A 57 -3.18 1.30 -10.96
N CYS A 58 -3.61 1.48 -9.71
CA CYS A 58 -4.28 0.44 -8.93
C CYS A 58 -5.56 -0.07 -9.62
N HIS A 59 -5.52 -1.33 -10.05
CA HIS A 59 -6.61 -1.94 -10.82
C HIS A 59 -7.92 -1.96 -10.05
N ARG A 60 -7.86 -2.24 -8.75
CA ARG A 60 -9.06 -2.35 -7.92
C ARG A 60 -9.77 -1.01 -7.76
N LEU A 61 -9.03 0.07 -7.58
CA LEU A 61 -9.60 1.43 -7.52
C LEU A 61 -10.28 1.79 -8.86
N GLN A 62 -9.61 1.49 -9.99
CA GLN A 62 -10.17 1.69 -11.33
C GLN A 62 -11.44 0.86 -11.57
N GLN A 63 -11.44 -0.42 -11.17
CA GLN A 63 -12.57 -1.33 -11.34
C GLN A 63 -13.80 -0.87 -10.55
N LEU A 64 -13.60 -0.29 -9.36
CA LEU A 64 -14.67 0.26 -8.53
C LEU A 64 -15.15 1.65 -8.99
N HIS A 65 -14.52 2.22 -10.01
CA HIS A 65 -14.80 3.57 -10.50
C HIS A 65 -14.68 4.63 -9.39
N ILE A 66 -13.73 4.45 -8.48
CA ILE A 66 -13.41 5.45 -7.47
C ILE A 66 -12.87 6.71 -8.17
N ASP A 67 -13.27 7.88 -7.70
CA ASP A 67 -12.79 9.16 -8.20
C ASP A 67 -11.32 9.36 -7.78
N LEU A 68 -10.41 8.93 -8.65
CA LEU A 68 -8.97 8.97 -8.39
C LEU A 68 -8.44 10.40 -8.38
N ASP A 69 -9.07 11.30 -9.13
CA ASP A 69 -8.71 12.72 -9.15
C ASP A 69 -9.04 13.35 -7.81
N GLU A 70 -10.23 13.08 -7.25
CA GLU A 70 -10.61 13.56 -5.92
C GLU A 70 -9.72 12.99 -4.82
N LEU A 71 -9.42 11.68 -4.84
CA LEU A 71 -8.49 11.05 -3.89
C LEU A 71 -7.11 11.71 -3.94
N SER A 72 -6.59 11.95 -5.15
CA SER A 72 -5.27 12.57 -5.33
C SER A 72 -5.27 14.04 -4.90
N ASN A 73 -6.35 14.77 -5.18
CA ASN A 73 -6.52 16.16 -4.75
C ASN A 73 -6.61 16.29 -3.23
N GLN A 74 -7.27 15.35 -2.54
CA GLN A 74 -7.37 15.35 -1.08
C GLN A 74 -6.01 15.12 -0.43
N ILE A 75 -5.23 14.15 -0.94
CA ILE A 75 -3.85 13.93 -0.51
C ILE A 75 -3.00 15.18 -0.75
N ASP A 76 -3.06 15.77 -1.95
CA ASP A 76 -2.32 17.00 -2.28
C ASP A 76 -2.67 18.16 -1.34
N ALA A 77 -3.95 18.30 -0.97
CA ALA A 77 -4.42 19.36 -0.07
C ALA A 77 -3.90 19.16 1.36
N GLU A 78 -3.98 17.95 1.90
CA GLU A 78 -3.45 17.63 3.24
C GLU A 78 -1.93 17.77 3.31
N MET A 79 -1.21 17.31 2.27
CA MET A 79 0.24 17.50 2.18
C MET A 79 0.64 18.97 2.15
N ARG A 80 -0.06 19.81 1.36
CA ARG A 80 0.21 21.26 1.31
C ARG A 80 -0.05 21.94 2.65
N ALA A 81 -1.15 21.61 3.31
CA ALA A 81 -1.49 22.19 4.60
C ALA A 81 -0.41 21.92 5.66
N PHE A 82 0.19 20.72 5.64
CA PHE A 82 1.33 20.40 6.49
C PHE A 82 2.54 21.25 6.14
N PHE A 83 3.01 21.26 4.88
CA PHE A 83 4.18 22.05 4.49
C PHE A 83 4.04 23.55 4.79
N GLU A 84 2.86 24.13 4.58
CA GLU A 84 2.56 25.53 4.92
C GLU A 84 2.72 25.80 6.43
N MET A 85 2.28 24.87 7.30
CA MET A 85 2.47 25.00 8.75
C MET A 85 3.94 24.98 9.17
N TYR A 86 4.79 24.21 8.47
CA TYR A 86 6.23 24.18 8.74
C TYR A 86 6.92 25.46 8.26
N GLU A 87 6.63 25.92 7.03
CA GLU A 87 7.21 27.15 6.49
C GLU A 87 6.85 28.40 7.33
N GLU A 88 5.64 28.45 7.92
CA GLU A 88 5.26 29.54 8.83
C GLU A 88 5.95 29.46 10.22
N SER A 89 6.41 28.27 10.62
CA SER A 89 7.09 28.02 11.90
C SER A 89 8.61 28.16 11.84
N ASP A 90 9.18 28.21 10.63
CA ASP A 90 10.63 28.12 10.37
C ASP A 90 11.36 29.47 10.46
N GLN A 91 11.19 30.16 11.59
CA GLN A 91 12.15 31.19 11.99
C GLN A 91 13.35 30.64 12.80
N GLU A 92 13.29 29.44 13.42
CA GLU A 92 14.37 28.98 14.32
C GLU A 92 14.52 27.44 14.52
N ILE A 93 14.26 26.54 13.55
CA ILE A 93 14.46 25.09 13.77
C ILE A 93 15.52 24.47 12.83
N ASP A 94 16.39 23.65 13.43
CA ASP A 94 17.46 22.85 12.80
C ASP A 94 16.90 21.94 11.68
N PRO A 95 17.51 21.87 10.48
CA PRO A 95 16.94 21.15 9.32
C PRO A 95 16.91 19.61 9.44
N GLU A 96 17.62 18.99 10.38
CA GLU A 96 17.72 17.52 10.47
C GLU A 96 16.45 16.79 10.95
N PRO A 97 15.69 17.24 11.96
CA PRO A 97 14.45 16.58 12.37
C PRO A 97 13.27 16.72 11.38
N ALA A 98 13.26 17.73 10.50
CA ALA A 98 12.15 17.97 9.56
C ALA A 98 11.90 16.77 8.62
N HIS A 99 12.96 16.15 8.11
CA HIS A 99 12.87 15.04 7.15
C HIS A 99 12.32 13.73 7.73
N ALA A 100 12.47 13.48 9.03
CA ALA A 100 11.90 12.30 9.67
C ALA A 100 10.38 12.44 9.87
N TYR A 101 9.91 13.65 10.20
CA TYR A 101 8.46 13.93 10.30
C TYR A 101 7.78 13.88 8.92
N ASP A 102 8.47 14.26 7.84
CA ASP A 102 7.96 14.15 6.46
C ASP A 102 7.61 12.70 6.10
N PHE A 103 8.37 11.71 6.59
CA PHE A 103 8.15 10.29 6.28
C PHE A 103 6.89 9.73 6.94
N GLU A 104 6.78 9.83 8.26
CA GLU A 104 5.60 9.36 9.00
C GLU A 104 4.34 10.09 8.56
N PHE A 105 4.46 11.39 8.28
CA PHE A 105 3.35 12.19 7.79
C PHE A 105 2.90 11.77 6.39
N THR A 106 3.83 11.60 5.44
CA THR A 106 3.52 11.13 4.07
C THR A 106 2.82 9.77 4.13
N TYR A 107 3.36 8.84 4.91
CA TYR A 107 2.78 7.51 5.12
C TYR A 107 1.33 7.63 5.62
N SER A 108 1.12 8.40 6.69
CA SER A 108 -0.19 8.63 7.30
C SER A 108 -1.17 9.25 6.31
N VAL A 109 -0.82 10.36 5.66
CA VAL A 109 -1.73 11.07 4.76
C VAL A 109 -2.16 10.18 3.60
N VAL A 110 -1.21 9.54 2.92
CA VAL A 110 -1.51 8.72 1.74
C VAL A 110 -2.41 7.53 2.12
N PHE A 111 -2.01 6.75 3.14
CA PHE A 111 -2.75 5.53 3.48
C PHE A 111 -4.08 5.81 4.18
N ASN A 112 -4.19 6.85 5.00
CA ASN A 112 -5.48 7.23 5.61
C ASN A 112 -6.47 7.70 4.55
N ASN A 113 -6.02 8.46 3.54
CA ASN A 113 -6.88 8.89 2.44
C ASN A 113 -7.32 7.69 1.58
N ILE A 114 -6.42 6.79 1.21
CA ILE A 114 -6.79 5.56 0.49
C ILE A 114 -7.84 4.80 1.30
N LYS A 115 -7.60 4.59 2.60
CA LYS A 115 -8.53 3.88 3.49
C LYS A 115 -9.92 4.54 3.53
N MET A 116 -9.98 5.86 3.66
CA MET A 116 -11.24 6.61 3.68
C MET A 116 -12.04 6.39 2.39
N PHE A 117 -11.39 6.40 1.23
CA PHE A 117 -12.06 6.24 -0.07
C PHE A 117 -12.52 4.80 -0.33
N ILE A 118 -11.87 3.80 0.25
CA ILE A 118 -12.24 2.38 0.08
C ILE A 118 -13.24 1.88 1.13
N GLU A 119 -13.47 2.63 2.23
CA GLU A 119 -14.39 2.25 3.31
C GLU A 119 -15.80 1.83 2.81
N PRO A 120 -16.41 2.50 1.80
CA PRO A 120 -17.72 2.10 1.29
C PRO A 120 -17.74 0.78 0.49
N TYR A 121 -16.57 0.22 0.15
CA TYR A 121 -16.44 -0.86 -0.85
C TYR A 121 -16.07 -2.23 -0.27
N ASP A 122 -16.13 -2.38 1.06
CA ASP A 122 -15.78 -3.63 1.76
C ASP A 122 -14.37 -4.12 1.39
N LEU A 123 -13.42 -3.18 1.36
CA LEU A 123 -12.00 -3.44 1.11
C LEU A 123 -11.15 -3.08 2.33
N ALA A 124 -10.03 -3.77 2.44
CA ALA A 124 -8.99 -3.51 3.42
C ALA A 124 -7.67 -3.15 2.72
N LEU A 125 -6.90 -2.26 3.37
CA LEU A 125 -5.61 -1.80 2.89
C LEU A 125 -4.49 -2.52 3.65
N LEU A 126 -3.71 -3.33 2.92
CA LEU A 126 -2.50 -3.97 3.44
C LEU A 126 -1.28 -3.22 2.95
N VAL A 127 -0.31 -3.02 3.83
CA VAL A 127 0.96 -2.35 3.56
C VAL A 127 2.11 -3.27 3.94
N ILE A 128 3.14 -3.32 3.10
CA ILE A 128 4.43 -3.97 3.38
C ILE A 128 5.40 -2.84 3.73
N GLU A 129 5.85 -2.84 4.98
CA GLU A 129 6.70 -1.80 5.55
C GLU A 129 8.12 -1.94 5.02
N GLN A 130 8.50 -0.98 4.19
CA GLN A 130 9.86 -0.78 3.66
C GLN A 130 10.11 0.73 3.56
N GLU A 131 11.34 1.13 3.20
CA GLU A 131 11.67 2.54 2.94
C GLU A 131 10.71 3.17 1.91
N ASN A 132 10.36 2.44 0.85
CA ASN A 132 9.28 2.81 -0.07
C ASN A 132 8.20 1.73 0.00
N PRO A 133 7.15 1.92 0.81
CA PRO A 133 6.24 0.86 1.17
C PRO A 133 5.43 0.39 -0.04
N TYR A 134 5.20 -0.92 -0.09
CA TYR A 134 4.24 -1.49 -1.03
C TYR A 134 2.87 -1.58 -0.39
N TRP A 135 1.82 -1.45 -1.19
CA TRP A 135 0.45 -1.56 -0.69
C TRP A 135 -0.48 -2.23 -1.70
N MET A 136 -1.53 -2.86 -1.18
CA MET A 136 -2.56 -3.49 -1.97
C MET A 136 -3.92 -3.47 -1.27
N LEU A 137 -4.96 -3.61 -2.08
CA LEU A 137 -6.34 -3.68 -1.60
C LEU A 137 -6.84 -5.10 -1.68
N VAL A 138 -7.30 -5.64 -0.56
CA VAL A 138 -7.89 -7.00 -0.45
C VAL A 138 -9.34 -6.91 0.01
N PRO A 139 -10.18 -7.94 -0.21
CA PRO A 139 -11.52 -7.96 0.37
C PRO A 139 -11.45 -7.82 1.89
N ASN A 140 -12.36 -7.05 2.48
CA ASN A 140 -12.43 -6.84 3.93
C ASN A 140 -13.02 -8.08 4.64
N ASN A 141 -12.20 -9.12 4.72
CA ASN A 141 -12.54 -10.38 5.37
C ASN A 141 -11.44 -10.73 6.38
N GLU A 142 -11.78 -10.70 7.66
CA GLU A 142 -10.83 -10.86 8.77
C GLU A 142 -9.99 -12.14 8.67
N GLU A 143 -10.61 -13.28 8.37
CA GLU A 143 -9.91 -14.58 8.23
C GLU A 143 -8.93 -14.57 7.05
N LEU A 144 -9.33 -13.97 5.92
CA LEU A 144 -8.47 -13.84 4.74
C LEU A 144 -7.30 -12.90 5.02
N ILE A 145 -7.57 -11.75 5.63
CA ILE A 145 -6.56 -10.75 5.98
C ILE A 145 -5.52 -11.34 6.92
N ASP A 146 -5.95 -11.95 8.02
CA ASP A 146 -5.06 -12.60 9.01
C ASP A 146 -4.20 -13.67 8.35
N ARG A 147 -4.80 -14.49 7.47
CA ARG A 147 -4.06 -15.52 6.73
C ARG A 147 -3.02 -14.91 5.79
N ILE A 148 -3.33 -13.85 5.07
CA ILE A 148 -2.38 -13.18 4.17
C ILE A 148 -1.22 -12.62 5.00
N ILE A 149 -1.51 -11.83 6.03
CA ILE A 149 -0.50 -11.18 6.88
C ILE A 149 0.40 -12.22 7.55
N THR A 150 -0.18 -13.23 8.19
CA THR A 150 0.57 -14.26 8.91
C THR A 150 1.50 -15.02 7.96
N THR A 151 0.97 -15.50 6.83
CA THR A 151 1.78 -16.30 5.90
C THR A 151 2.80 -15.48 5.11
N PHE A 152 2.52 -14.20 4.87
CA PHE A 152 3.50 -13.27 4.30
C PHE A 152 4.63 -13.01 5.31
N ASN A 153 4.30 -12.70 6.56
CA ASN A 153 5.30 -12.38 7.59
C ASN A 153 6.17 -13.58 7.96
N GLU A 154 5.65 -14.81 7.89
CA GLU A 154 6.45 -16.03 8.00
C GLU A 154 7.49 -16.18 6.88
N ALA A 155 7.21 -15.65 5.68
CA ALA A 155 8.07 -15.78 4.51
C ALA A 155 9.04 -14.61 4.34
N PHE A 156 8.58 -13.37 4.58
CA PHE A 156 9.28 -12.13 4.24
C PHE A 156 9.43 -11.16 5.44
N GLY A 157 8.69 -11.39 6.53
CA GLY A 157 8.49 -10.39 7.59
C GLY A 157 9.70 -10.06 8.47
N ASN A 158 10.81 -10.79 8.33
CA ASN A 158 12.07 -10.43 8.99
C ASN A 158 12.69 -9.16 8.41
N GLU A 159 12.47 -8.91 7.12
CA GLU A 159 13.02 -7.77 6.39
C GLU A 159 11.93 -6.75 6.07
N GLU A 160 10.72 -7.24 5.76
CA GLU A 160 9.65 -6.44 5.16
C GLU A 160 8.32 -6.88 5.77
N PRO A 161 7.92 -6.43 6.98
CA PRO A 161 6.68 -6.89 7.60
C PRO A 161 5.45 -6.30 6.89
N MET A 162 4.42 -7.12 6.73
CA MET A 162 3.10 -6.70 6.28
C MET A 162 2.19 -6.40 7.46
N VAL A 163 1.44 -5.30 7.34
CA VAL A 163 0.49 -4.78 8.32
C VAL A 163 -0.84 -4.40 7.66
N LEU A 164 -1.90 -4.38 8.46
CA LEU A 164 -3.19 -3.82 8.10
C LEU A 164 -3.23 -2.35 8.53
N ILE A 165 -3.74 -1.46 7.68
CA ILE A 165 -3.99 -0.06 8.06
C ILE A 165 -5.37 0.04 8.72
N GLU A 166 -5.38 0.32 10.02
CA GLU A 166 -6.57 0.40 10.89
C GLU A 166 -7.37 1.67 10.81
#